data_AF-A0A9X9PX03-F1
#
_entry.id   AF-A0A9X9PX03-F1
#
_cell.length_a   1.000
_cell.length_b   1.000
_cell.length_c   1.000
_cell.angle_alpha   90.00
_cell.angle_beta   90.00
_cell.angle_gamma   90.00
#
_symmetry.space_group_name_H-M   'P 1'
#
loop_
_entity.id
_entity.type
_entity.pdbx_description
1 polymer ?
#
loop_
_entity_poly.entity_id
_entity_poly.type
_entity_poly.pdbx_seq_one_letter_code
_entity_poly.pdbx_strand_id
1 'polypeptide(L)'
;MWCPRLSHLQSSLQNLLRRGVTCWAFQQPNFKSLFPLAIHWHHTASESLNCAWQQHEDHFELQYANTVMRFDYVWLRDHCRSASCYNSKTHQRSLDTASVDLCIKPKTIRLDETTLFFTWPDGHVTKYDLDWLVRNSYEGQKQKVIQPRILWNAEIYQRAQVPSVDFQSFLETNEGLKNFLQNFLLYGIAFVENVPPTQEHTEKLAERISLIR
;
A
#
# COMPACT_ATOMS: atom_id res chain seq x y z
N MET A 1 59.31 12.18 -9.01
CA MET A 1 59.30 10.70 -9.13
C MET A 1 57.85 10.29 -9.41
N TRP A 2 57.43 10.28 -10.68
CA TRP A 2 57.33 9.08 -11.53
C TRP A 2 56.30 8.05 -11.01
N CYS A 3 55.09 8.10 -11.57
CA CYS A 3 54.30 6.91 -11.95
C CYS A 3 55.03 6.17 -13.12
N PRO A 4 54.60 5.00 -13.66
CA PRO A 4 53.37 4.19 -13.43
C PRO A 4 53.58 2.64 -13.43
N ARG A 5 52.51 1.87 -13.21
CA ARG A 5 52.21 0.55 -13.84
C ARG A 5 50.71 0.26 -13.60
N LEU A 6 49.79 0.66 -14.49
CA LEU A 6 49.33 0.00 -15.72
C LEU A 6 48.81 -1.45 -15.58
N SER A 7 47.49 -1.55 -15.79
CA SER A 7 46.76 -2.50 -16.63
C SER A 7 46.86 -4.00 -16.35
N HIS A 8 45.72 -4.63 -16.02
CA HIS A 8 45.18 -5.78 -16.77
C HIS A 8 43.71 -5.98 -16.41
N LEU A 9 42.95 -6.58 -17.35
CA LEU A 9 41.53 -6.97 -17.28
C LEU A 9 40.49 -5.94 -17.78
N GLN A 10 40.75 -5.36 -18.96
CA GLN A 10 39.71 -5.18 -19.98
C GLN A 10 39.67 -6.45 -20.84
N SER A 11 38.71 -7.35 -20.63
CA SER A 11 38.18 -8.28 -21.66
C SER A 11 37.11 -9.22 -21.06
N SER A 12 35.91 -8.72 -20.77
CA SER A 12 34.72 -9.59 -20.68
C SER A 12 33.38 -8.88 -20.90
N LEU A 13 33.36 -7.55 -21.06
CA LEU A 13 32.13 -6.75 -21.22
C LEU A 13 31.79 -6.39 -22.68
N GLN A 14 32.15 -7.23 -23.65
CA GLN A 14 31.76 -7.02 -25.06
C GLN A 14 30.90 -8.13 -25.68
N ASN A 15 30.48 -9.15 -24.91
CA ASN A 15 29.67 -10.26 -25.45
C ASN A 15 28.24 -10.36 -24.90
N LEU A 16 27.70 -9.32 -24.27
CA LEU A 16 26.29 -9.27 -23.83
C LEU A 16 25.43 -8.23 -24.58
N LEU A 17 25.98 -7.55 -25.58
CA LEU A 17 25.28 -6.58 -26.44
C LEU A 17 24.81 -7.17 -27.79
N ARG A 18 24.50 -8.48 -27.82
CA ARG A 18 23.83 -9.13 -28.96
C ARG A 18 22.77 -10.12 -28.46
N ARG A 19 21.72 -9.64 -27.81
CA ARG A 19 20.43 -10.34 -27.81
C ARG A 19 19.30 -9.33 -27.99
N GLY A 20 18.44 -9.64 -28.94
CA GLY A 20 17.55 -8.71 -29.61
C GLY A 20 16.50 -8.08 -28.70
N VAL A 21 16.10 -6.89 -29.13
CA VAL A 21 14.94 -6.16 -28.63
C VAL A 21 13.69 -6.92 -29.07
N THR A 22 13.13 -7.74 -28.20
CA THR A 22 11.76 -8.24 -28.36
C THR A 22 10.80 -7.15 -27.90
N CYS A 23 10.11 -6.56 -28.87
CA CYS A 23 9.04 -5.58 -28.71
C CYS A 23 7.86 -6.25 -27.99
N TRP A 24 7.63 -5.90 -26.73
CA TRP A 24 6.38 -6.23 -26.05
C TRP A 24 5.36 -5.14 -26.36
N ALA A 25 4.41 -5.47 -27.23
CA ALA A 25 3.24 -4.64 -27.49
C ALA A 25 2.40 -4.52 -26.21
N PHE A 26 2.38 -3.33 -25.61
CA PHE A 26 1.44 -3.00 -24.54
C PHE A 26 0.07 -2.72 -25.17
N GLN A 27 -0.82 -3.71 -25.09
CA GLN A 27 -2.24 -3.52 -25.39
C GLN A 27 -2.94 -2.91 -24.16
N GLN A 28 -3.65 -1.80 -24.38
CA GLN A 28 -4.57 -1.22 -23.40
C GLN A 28 -5.82 -2.11 -23.25
N PRO A 29 -6.34 -2.34 -22.02
CA PRO A 29 -7.59 -3.06 -21.85
C PRO A 29 -8.77 -2.12 -22.13
N ASN A 30 -9.56 -2.46 -23.15
CA ASN A 30 -10.77 -1.77 -23.55
C ASN A 30 -11.96 -2.34 -22.75
N PHE A 31 -12.63 -1.49 -21.98
CA PHE A 31 -13.86 -1.81 -21.24
C PHE A 31 -15.05 -1.73 -22.20
N LYS A 32 -15.76 -2.87 -22.41
CA LYS A 32 -17.21 -2.97 -22.68
C LYS A 32 -17.61 -4.40 -23.08
N SER A 33 -18.45 -5.05 -22.26
CA SER A 33 -19.77 -5.55 -22.69
C SER A 33 -20.51 -6.20 -21.52
N LEU A 34 -21.71 -5.68 -21.25
CA LEU A 34 -22.72 -6.21 -20.33
C LEU A 34 -23.55 -7.29 -21.03
N PHE A 35 -23.84 -8.39 -20.36
CA PHE A 35 -25.01 -9.23 -20.64
C PHE A 35 -25.66 -9.71 -19.33
N PRO A 36 -27.01 -9.80 -19.29
CA PRO A 36 -27.76 -10.10 -18.07
C PRO A 36 -27.83 -11.61 -17.85
N LEU A 37 -27.56 -12.06 -16.62
CA LEU A 37 -27.79 -13.45 -16.23
C LEU A 37 -28.76 -13.51 -15.06
N ALA A 38 -29.74 -14.39 -15.22
CA ALA A 38 -30.91 -14.59 -14.39
C ALA A 38 -30.56 -14.84 -12.92
N ILE A 39 -31.32 -14.21 -12.02
CA ILE A 39 -31.22 -14.41 -10.58
C ILE A 39 -31.91 -15.74 -10.26
N HIS A 40 -31.14 -16.81 -10.17
CA HIS A 40 -31.55 -18.04 -9.51
C HIS A 40 -31.17 -17.93 -8.03
N TRP A 41 -32.18 -17.87 -7.16
CA TRP A 41 -31.98 -17.92 -5.72
C TRP A 41 -31.58 -19.33 -5.32
N HIS A 42 -30.28 -19.58 -5.26
CA HIS A 42 -29.76 -20.72 -4.53
C HIS A 42 -29.56 -20.29 -3.08
N HIS A 43 -30.25 -20.97 -2.15
CA HIS A 43 -29.83 -21.00 -0.76
C HIS A 43 -28.48 -21.72 -0.70
N THR A 44 -27.39 -20.98 -0.92
CA THR A 44 -26.05 -21.47 -0.64
C THR A 44 -25.92 -21.48 0.87
N ALA A 45 -25.85 -22.66 1.48
CA ALA A 45 -25.33 -22.79 2.83
C ALA A 45 -23.98 -22.05 2.85
N SER A 46 -23.81 -21.15 3.82
CA SER A 46 -22.59 -20.35 4.02
C SER A 46 -21.38 -21.26 3.82
N GLU A 47 -20.52 -20.96 2.83
CA GLU A 47 -19.22 -21.60 2.72
C GLU A 47 -18.60 -21.51 4.11
N SER A 48 -18.36 -22.68 4.73
CA SER A 48 -17.71 -22.73 6.03
C SER A 48 -16.43 -21.92 5.89
N LEU A 49 -16.37 -20.76 6.55
CA LEU A 49 -15.18 -19.94 6.57
C LEU A 49 -14.07 -20.88 7.04
N ASN A 50 -13.12 -21.19 6.15
CA ASN A 50 -11.95 -21.98 6.48
C ASN A 50 -11.10 -21.12 7.43
N CYS A 51 -11.50 -21.13 8.69
CA CYS A 51 -10.96 -20.34 9.77
C CYS A 51 -10.57 -21.29 10.90
N ALA A 52 -9.27 -21.40 11.14
CA ALA A 52 -8.72 -22.17 12.25
C ALA A 52 -7.66 -21.30 12.93
N TRP A 53 -7.48 -21.48 14.23
CA TRP A 53 -6.49 -20.73 14.98
C TRP A 53 -5.85 -21.59 16.06
N GLN A 54 -4.63 -21.20 16.43
CA GLN A 54 -3.86 -21.82 17.50
C GLN A 54 -3.23 -20.74 18.37
N GLN A 55 -3.28 -20.97 19.68
CA GLN A 55 -2.61 -20.12 20.67
C GLN A 55 -1.27 -20.75 21.00
N HIS A 56 -0.16 -20.12 20.60
CA HIS A 56 1.18 -20.54 20.96
C HIS A 56 1.68 -19.76 22.18
N GLU A 57 2.87 -20.13 22.68
CA GLU A 57 3.45 -19.49 23.84
C GLU A 57 3.77 -18.01 23.57
N ASP A 58 4.29 -17.69 22.40
CA ASP A 58 4.83 -16.39 22.02
C ASP A 58 3.94 -15.60 21.04
N HIS A 59 3.07 -16.28 20.30
CA HIS A 59 2.22 -15.66 19.28
C HIS A 59 0.86 -16.34 19.11
N PHE A 60 -0.04 -15.63 18.43
CA PHE A 60 -1.30 -16.16 17.94
C PHE A 60 -1.18 -16.52 16.45
N GLU A 61 -1.55 -17.75 16.07
CA GLU A 61 -1.59 -18.19 14.67
C GLU A 61 -3.04 -18.28 14.19
N LEU A 62 -3.33 -17.68 13.03
CA LEU A 62 -4.63 -17.65 12.38
C LEU A 62 -4.51 -18.12 10.94
N GLN A 63 -5.26 -19.17 10.58
CA GLN A 63 -5.48 -19.57 9.21
C GLN A 63 -6.83 -19.04 8.74
N TYR A 64 -6.83 -18.13 7.75
CA TYR A 64 -8.04 -17.55 7.17
C TYR A 64 -7.82 -17.20 5.69
N ALA A 65 -8.81 -17.45 4.83
CA ALA A 65 -8.76 -17.14 3.40
C ALA A 65 -7.46 -17.62 2.70
N ASN A 66 -7.06 -18.87 2.97
CA ASN A 66 -5.82 -19.50 2.48
C ASN A 66 -4.52 -18.78 2.88
N THR A 67 -4.57 -17.94 3.91
CA THR A 67 -3.39 -17.27 4.48
C THR A 67 -3.22 -17.73 5.92
N VAL A 68 -2.01 -18.17 6.27
CA VAL A 68 -1.61 -18.40 7.65
C VAL A 68 -0.89 -17.14 8.11
N MET A 69 -1.36 -16.54 9.21
CA MET A 69 -0.87 -15.28 9.75
C MET A 69 -0.42 -15.48 11.19
N ARG A 70 0.69 -14.85 11.56
CA ARG A 70 1.21 -14.88 12.92
C ARG A 70 1.20 -13.48 13.52
N PHE A 71 0.66 -13.37 14.73
CA PHE A 71 0.55 -12.10 15.44
C PHE A 71 1.17 -12.17 16.82
N ASP A 72 2.08 -11.26 17.10
CA ASP A 72 2.58 -11.05 18.46
C ASP A 72 1.45 -10.55 19.36
N TYR A 73 1.38 -11.06 20.60
CA TYR A 73 0.36 -10.62 21.55
C TYR A 73 0.48 -9.15 21.92
N VAL A 74 1.70 -8.65 22.03
CA VAL A 74 1.98 -7.22 22.25
C VAL A 74 1.42 -6.39 21.09
N TRP A 75 1.60 -6.84 19.85
CA TRP A 75 1.07 -6.14 18.68
C TRP A 75 -0.46 -6.09 18.69
N LEU A 76 -1.11 -7.21 18.99
CA LEU A 76 -2.57 -7.30 19.13
C LEU A 76 -3.10 -6.41 20.27
N ARG A 77 -2.36 -6.26 21.38
CA ARG A 77 -2.76 -5.35 22.46
C ARG A 77 -2.55 -3.89 22.09
N ASP A 78 -1.41 -3.58 21.46
CA ASP A 78 -1.00 -2.23 21.05
C ASP A 78 -1.89 -1.65 19.93
N HIS A 79 -2.40 -2.52 19.04
CA HIS A 79 -3.24 -2.12 17.92
C HIS A 79 -4.74 -2.26 18.21
N CYS A 80 -5.12 -2.32 19.48
CA CYS A 80 -6.53 -2.42 19.88
C CYS A 80 -7.34 -1.24 19.35
N ARG A 81 -8.50 -1.52 18.74
CA ARG A 81 -9.41 -0.52 18.15
C ARG A 81 -10.64 -0.24 19.00
N SER A 82 -10.63 -0.61 20.29
CA SER A 82 -11.69 -0.23 21.23
C SER A 82 -11.69 1.28 21.48
N ALA A 83 -12.83 1.83 21.90
CA ALA A 83 -12.98 3.28 22.13
C ALA A 83 -12.03 3.84 23.20
N SER A 84 -11.55 3.01 24.14
CA SER A 84 -10.55 3.43 25.13
C SER A 84 -9.12 3.44 24.60
N CYS A 85 -8.83 2.66 23.55
CA CYS A 85 -7.48 2.56 22.98
C CYS A 85 -7.32 3.37 21.69
N TYR A 86 -8.41 3.71 21.00
CA TYR A 86 -8.37 4.31 19.67
C TYR A 86 -9.54 5.26 19.44
N ASN A 87 -9.23 6.48 18.99
CA ASN A 87 -10.20 7.46 18.56
C ASN A 87 -10.53 7.27 17.07
N SER A 88 -11.72 6.76 16.77
CA SER A 88 -12.15 6.47 15.39
C SER A 88 -12.38 7.71 14.53
N LYS A 89 -12.57 8.90 15.13
CA LYS A 89 -12.78 10.15 14.39
C LYS A 89 -11.45 10.78 13.95
N THR A 90 -10.45 10.76 14.83
CA THR A 90 -9.13 11.37 14.56
C THR A 90 -8.09 10.38 14.08
N HIS A 91 -8.43 9.08 14.08
CA HIS A 91 -7.52 7.98 13.78
C HIS A 91 -6.28 7.92 14.69
N GLN A 92 -6.38 8.43 15.91
CA GLN A 92 -5.29 8.46 16.88
C GLN A 92 -5.39 7.30 17.87
N ARG A 93 -4.24 6.75 18.25
CA ARG A 93 -4.13 5.78 19.35
C ARG A 93 -4.01 6.53 20.68
N SER A 94 -4.74 6.05 21.68
CA SER A 94 -4.73 6.56 23.06
C SER A 94 -3.97 5.64 24.02
N LEU A 95 -3.74 4.39 23.62
CA LEU A 95 -2.95 3.43 24.39
C LEU A 95 -1.45 3.79 24.33
N ASP A 96 -0.81 3.86 25.48
CA ASP A 96 0.64 3.96 25.59
C ASP A 96 1.30 2.59 25.37
N THR A 97 2.11 2.46 24.33
CA THR A 97 2.82 1.22 24.00
C THR A 97 3.75 0.77 25.12
N ALA A 98 4.38 1.70 25.85
CA ALA A 98 5.28 1.38 26.95
C ALA A 98 4.55 0.79 28.17
N SER A 99 3.24 1.01 28.26
CA SER A 99 2.39 0.43 29.31
C SER A 99 1.98 -1.02 29.04
N VAL A 100 2.19 -1.53 27.81
CA VAL A 100 1.85 -2.90 27.45
C VAL A 100 2.93 -3.85 27.97
N ASP A 101 2.53 -4.81 28.80
CA ASP A 101 3.42 -5.88 29.25
C ASP A 101 3.93 -6.69 28.04
N LEU A 102 5.26 -6.80 27.91
CA LEU A 102 5.90 -7.53 26.81
C LEU A 102 5.60 -9.04 26.85
N CYS A 103 5.25 -9.56 28.03
CA CYS A 103 4.86 -10.94 28.23
C CYS A 103 3.33 -11.15 28.20
N ILE A 104 2.56 -10.13 27.79
CA ILE A 104 1.09 -10.21 27.78
C ILE A 104 0.61 -11.37 26.90
N LYS A 105 -0.37 -12.12 27.40
CA LYS A 105 -1.07 -13.18 26.63
C LYS A 105 -2.57 -13.10 26.91
N PRO A 106 -3.42 -13.38 25.90
CA PRO A 106 -4.85 -13.43 26.13
C PRO A 106 -5.21 -14.61 27.05
N LYS A 107 -6.10 -14.37 28.00
CA LYS A 107 -6.72 -15.40 28.85
C LYS A 107 -7.69 -16.26 28.05
N THR A 108 -8.44 -15.63 27.14
CA THR A 108 -9.40 -16.32 26.27
C THR A 108 -9.40 -15.71 24.89
N ILE A 109 -9.62 -16.58 23.90
CA ILE A 109 -9.77 -16.22 22.49
C ILE A 109 -11.09 -16.81 22.00
N ARG A 110 -11.92 -15.99 21.37
CA ARG A 110 -13.20 -16.42 20.78
C ARG A 110 -13.30 -15.94 19.35
N LEU A 111 -13.77 -16.79 18.46
CA LEU A 111 -14.17 -16.43 17.10
C LEU A 111 -15.70 -16.39 17.02
N ASP A 112 -16.23 -15.38 16.34
CA ASP A 112 -17.65 -15.21 16.06
C ASP A 112 -17.84 -14.82 14.60
N GLU A 113 -18.28 -15.76 13.76
CA GLU A 113 -18.41 -15.63 12.30
C GLU A 113 -17.16 -15.03 11.62
N THR A 114 -17.03 -13.70 11.63
CA THR A 114 -15.98 -12.91 11.00
C THR A 114 -15.14 -12.06 11.99
N THR A 115 -15.38 -12.19 13.29
CA THR A 115 -14.74 -11.36 14.33
C THR A 115 -14.00 -12.22 15.37
N LEU A 116 -12.74 -11.90 15.61
CA LEU A 116 -11.94 -12.45 16.71
C LEU A 116 -12.00 -11.54 17.94
N PHE A 117 -12.11 -12.16 19.10
CA PHE A 117 -12.12 -11.52 20.41
C PHE A 117 -10.96 -12.06 21.25
N PHE A 118 -10.20 -11.15 21.86
CA PHE A 118 -9.12 -11.44 22.79
C PHE A 118 -9.45 -10.81 24.14
N THR A 119 -9.52 -11.62 25.19
CA THR A 119 -9.68 -11.12 26.57
C THR A 119 -8.33 -11.15 27.27
N TRP A 120 -7.85 -9.99 27.70
CA TRP A 120 -6.53 -9.80 28.28
C TRP A 120 -6.52 -10.02 29.81
N PRO A 121 -5.33 -10.14 30.45
CA PRO A 121 -5.24 -10.39 31.88
C PRO A 121 -5.92 -9.31 32.76
N ASP A 122 -5.91 -8.07 32.30
CA ASP A 122 -6.57 -6.88 32.89
C ASP A 122 -8.10 -6.86 32.68
N GLY A 123 -8.66 -7.86 31.99
CA GLY A 123 -10.08 -7.94 31.64
C GLY A 123 -10.45 -7.11 30.41
N HIS A 124 -9.51 -6.40 29.78
CA HIS A 124 -9.78 -5.68 28.54
C HIS A 124 -10.15 -6.66 27.42
N VAL A 125 -11.07 -6.26 26.56
CA VAL A 125 -11.47 -7.05 25.39
C VAL A 125 -11.11 -6.31 24.11
N THR A 126 -10.25 -6.90 23.30
CA THR A 126 -9.93 -6.43 21.95
C THR A 126 -10.71 -7.25 20.94
N LYS A 127 -11.23 -6.57 19.91
CA LYS A 127 -11.93 -7.21 18.79
C LYS A 127 -11.29 -6.85 17.46
N TYR A 128 -11.25 -7.82 16.55
CA TYR A 128 -10.70 -7.67 15.21
C TYR A 128 -11.56 -8.37 14.18
N ASP A 129 -11.91 -7.67 13.10
CA ASP A 129 -12.46 -8.31 11.90
C ASP A 129 -11.36 -9.13 11.22
N LEU A 130 -11.70 -10.33 10.72
CA LEU A 130 -10.74 -11.22 10.05
C LEU A 130 -10.09 -10.54 8.82
N ASP A 131 -10.87 -9.79 8.03
CA ASP A 131 -10.34 -9.01 6.89
C ASP A 131 -9.41 -7.88 7.31
N TRP A 132 -9.60 -7.34 8.51
CA TRP A 132 -8.68 -6.35 9.06
C TRP A 132 -7.34 -7.02 9.41
N LEU A 133 -7.37 -8.19 10.03
CA LEU A 133 -6.16 -8.97 10.34
C LEU A 133 -5.40 -9.36 9.07
N VAL A 134 -6.09 -9.79 8.02
CA VAL A 134 -5.45 -10.07 6.72
C VAL A 134 -4.72 -8.83 6.19
N ARG A 135 -5.40 -7.68 6.12
CA ARG A 135 -4.80 -6.43 5.60
C ARG A 135 -3.63 -5.89 6.43
N ASN A 136 -3.55 -6.25 7.71
CA ASN A 136 -2.55 -5.73 8.64
C ASN A 136 -1.54 -6.79 9.13
N SER A 137 -1.64 -8.02 8.65
CA SER A 137 -0.66 -9.08 8.90
C SER A 137 0.57 -8.94 8.00
N TYR A 138 1.71 -9.48 8.44
CA TYR A 138 2.90 -9.56 7.60
C TYR A 138 2.67 -10.44 6.37
N GLU A 139 1.92 -11.54 6.50
CA GLU A 139 1.67 -12.50 5.43
C GLU A 139 0.60 -12.03 4.43
N GLY A 140 -0.38 -11.25 4.89
CA GLY A 140 -1.41 -10.65 4.04
C GLY A 140 -0.94 -9.39 3.32
N GLN A 141 0.06 -8.67 3.86
CA GLN A 141 0.70 -7.54 3.17
C GLN A 141 1.66 -8.02 2.07
N LYS A 142 1.09 -8.42 0.93
CA LYS A 142 1.85 -8.86 -0.26
C LYS A 142 2.58 -7.73 -1.00
N GLN A 143 2.25 -6.47 -0.72
CA GLN A 143 2.85 -5.31 -1.35
C GLN A 143 3.38 -4.35 -0.29
N LYS A 144 4.69 -4.09 -0.32
CA LYS A 144 5.26 -2.95 0.39
C LYS A 144 4.60 -1.69 -0.16
N VAL A 145 4.14 -0.80 0.71
CA VAL A 145 3.72 0.58 0.37
C VAL A 145 4.96 1.42 0.01
N ILE A 146 5.89 0.87 -0.77
CA ILE A 146 6.90 1.67 -1.43
C ILE A 146 6.18 2.24 -2.64
N GLN A 147 5.88 3.53 -2.59
CA GLN A 147 5.41 4.22 -3.78
C GLN A 147 6.45 3.99 -4.89
N PRO A 148 6.05 3.42 -6.04
CA PRO A 148 6.98 3.12 -7.11
C PRO A 148 7.64 4.42 -7.57
N ARG A 149 8.95 4.35 -7.81
CA ARG A 149 9.74 5.46 -8.35
C ARG A 149 10.54 4.97 -9.53
N ILE A 150 10.55 5.76 -10.60
CA ILE A 150 11.35 5.48 -11.79
C ILE A 150 12.54 6.44 -11.76
N LEU A 151 13.75 5.88 -11.77
CA LEU A 151 14.95 6.68 -12.04
C LEU A 151 14.97 6.99 -13.53
N TRP A 152 15.15 8.25 -13.89
CA TRP A 152 15.10 8.70 -15.27
C TRP A 152 16.27 9.62 -15.60
N ASN A 153 16.65 9.58 -16.87
CA ASN A 153 17.42 10.61 -17.56
C ASN A 153 16.54 11.19 -18.67
N ALA A 154 17.09 12.12 -19.47
CA ALA A 154 16.33 12.76 -20.54
C ALA A 154 15.72 11.74 -21.54
N GLU A 155 16.47 10.71 -21.91
CA GLU A 155 16.01 9.67 -22.86
C GLU A 155 14.85 8.85 -22.30
N ILE A 156 14.92 8.43 -21.03
CA ILE A 156 13.86 7.64 -20.38
C ILE A 156 12.59 8.49 -20.24
N TYR A 157 12.72 9.73 -19.77
CA TYR A 157 11.57 10.61 -19.55
C TYR A 157 10.87 10.96 -20.88
N GLN A 158 11.65 11.24 -21.93
CA GLN A 158 11.10 11.46 -23.28
C GLN A 158 10.39 10.23 -23.81
N ARG A 159 10.95 9.02 -23.65
CA ARG A 159 10.28 7.79 -24.09
C ARG A 159 9.01 7.48 -23.32
N ALA A 160 8.96 7.83 -22.03
CA ALA A 160 7.79 7.63 -21.19
C ALA A 160 6.59 8.46 -21.63
N GLN A 161 6.81 9.57 -22.36
CA GLN A 161 5.75 10.46 -22.85
C GLN A 161 4.76 10.82 -21.73
N VAL A 162 5.30 11.18 -20.56
CA VAL A 162 4.50 11.48 -19.37
C VAL A 162 3.60 12.67 -19.68
N PRO A 163 2.27 12.51 -19.63
CA PRO A 163 1.36 13.58 -20.02
C PRO A 163 1.38 14.70 -18.99
N SER A 164 1.45 15.93 -19.48
CA SER A 164 1.15 17.12 -18.71
C SER A 164 -0.35 17.18 -18.37
N VAL A 165 -0.70 17.86 -17.29
CA VAL A 165 -2.10 18.11 -16.91
C VAL A 165 -2.46 19.53 -17.33
N ASP A 166 -3.64 19.72 -17.92
CA ASP A 166 -4.14 21.06 -18.23
C ASP A 166 -4.45 21.86 -16.96
N PHE A 167 -4.17 23.16 -16.98
CA PHE A 167 -4.39 24.07 -15.85
C PHE A 167 -5.81 24.01 -15.28
N GLN A 168 -6.84 24.02 -16.14
CA GLN A 168 -8.23 23.98 -15.68
C GLN A 168 -8.55 22.63 -15.05
N SER A 169 -8.14 21.54 -15.72
CA SER A 169 -8.32 20.17 -15.20
C SER A 169 -7.65 19.99 -13.83
N PHE A 170 -6.44 20.51 -13.66
CA PHE A 170 -5.67 20.41 -12.42
C PHE A 170 -6.38 21.11 -11.23
N LEU A 171 -6.91 22.30 -11.45
CA LEU A 171 -7.56 23.08 -10.40
C LEU A 171 -8.97 22.57 -10.08
N GLU A 172 -9.76 22.25 -11.10
CA GLU A 172 -11.21 22.05 -10.97
C GLU A 172 -11.60 20.59 -10.74
N THR A 173 -10.71 19.63 -11.02
CA THR A 173 -11.03 18.19 -10.93
C THR A 173 -10.12 17.43 -9.97
N ASN A 174 -10.66 16.37 -9.37
CA ASN A 174 -9.86 15.46 -8.54
C ASN A 174 -9.00 14.54 -9.41
N GLU A 175 -9.47 14.21 -10.61
CA GLU A 175 -8.77 13.40 -11.59
C GLU A 175 -7.51 14.10 -12.10
N GLY A 176 -7.59 15.39 -12.44
CA GLY A 176 -6.44 16.20 -12.86
C GLY A 176 -5.38 16.29 -11.77
N LEU A 177 -5.79 16.63 -10.54
CA LEU A 177 -4.88 16.65 -9.39
C LEU A 177 -4.26 15.27 -9.11
N LYS A 178 -5.06 14.20 -9.17
CA LYS A 178 -4.59 12.82 -8.97
C LYS A 178 -3.56 12.43 -10.02
N ASN A 179 -3.80 12.72 -11.30
CA ASN A 179 -2.87 12.41 -12.38
C ASN A 179 -1.54 13.15 -12.20
N PHE A 180 -1.60 14.45 -11.85
CA PHE A 180 -0.41 15.23 -11.53
C PHE A 180 0.37 14.61 -10.36
N LEU A 181 -0.29 14.33 -9.24
CA LEU A 181 0.35 13.77 -8.05
C LEU A 181 0.91 12.37 -8.31
N GLN A 182 0.24 11.53 -9.09
CA GLN A 182 0.75 10.21 -9.46
C GLN A 182 2.04 10.31 -10.29
N ASN A 183 2.06 11.20 -11.30
CA ASN A 183 3.26 11.44 -12.10
C ASN A 183 4.39 12.02 -11.24
N PHE A 184 4.07 12.98 -10.37
CA PHE A 184 5.02 13.58 -9.45
C PHE A 184 5.61 12.57 -8.46
N LEU A 185 4.80 11.68 -7.88
CA LEU A 185 5.29 10.65 -6.96
C LEU A 185 6.14 9.58 -7.68
N LEU A 186 5.82 9.29 -8.95
CA LEU A 186 6.52 8.28 -9.75
C LEU A 186 7.86 8.78 -10.30
N TYR A 187 7.92 9.99 -10.83
CA TYR A 187 9.11 10.55 -11.49
C TYR A 187 9.79 11.66 -10.66
N GLY A 188 9.17 12.17 -9.60
CA GLY A 188 9.67 13.32 -8.85
C GLY A 188 9.44 14.67 -9.54
N ILE A 189 8.89 14.68 -10.76
CA ILE A 189 8.49 15.89 -11.51
C ILE A 189 7.16 15.62 -12.24
N ALA A 190 6.37 16.67 -12.45
CA ALA A 190 5.17 16.66 -13.29
C ALA A 190 4.91 18.09 -13.79
N PHE A 191 4.20 18.22 -14.91
CA PHE A 191 3.96 19.52 -15.55
C PHE A 191 2.47 19.84 -15.58
N VAL A 192 2.15 21.11 -15.31
CA VAL A 192 0.85 21.70 -15.59
C VAL A 192 1.03 22.66 -16.75
N GLU A 193 0.25 22.48 -17.82
CA GLU A 193 0.29 23.29 -19.03
C GLU A 193 -0.88 24.30 -19.06
N ASN A 194 -0.77 25.29 -19.94
CA ASN A 194 -1.78 26.35 -20.12
C ASN A 194 -2.00 27.24 -18.89
N VAL A 195 -0.97 27.39 -18.04
CA VAL A 195 -0.99 28.30 -16.90
C VAL A 195 -0.77 29.74 -17.37
N PRO A 196 -1.67 30.70 -17.05
CA PRO A 196 -1.43 32.10 -17.33
C PRO A 196 -0.13 32.59 -16.66
N PRO A 197 0.76 33.32 -17.37
CA PRO A 197 2.10 33.68 -16.89
C PRO A 197 2.05 34.85 -15.88
N THR A 198 1.48 34.58 -14.71
CA THR A 198 1.26 35.56 -13.64
C THR A 198 1.56 34.92 -12.29
N GLN A 199 1.90 35.75 -11.31
CA GLN A 199 2.21 35.28 -9.96
C GLN A 199 0.99 34.62 -9.32
N GLU A 200 -0.18 35.22 -9.49
CA GLU A 200 -1.45 34.79 -8.88
C GLU A 200 -1.86 33.40 -9.34
N HIS A 201 -1.63 33.04 -10.60
CA HIS A 201 -1.97 31.70 -11.10
C HIS A 201 -0.98 30.64 -10.63
N THR A 202 0.29 31.03 -10.43
CA THR A 202 1.30 30.15 -9.83
C THR A 202 0.97 29.87 -8.36
N GLU A 203 0.56 30.90 -7.61
CA GLU A 203 0.12 30.78 -6.22
C GLU A 203 -1.08 29.83 -6.09
N LYS A 204 -2.13 30.01 -6.91
CA LYS A 204 -3.30 29.12 -6.95
C LYS A 204 -2.93 27.65 -7.19
N LEU A 205 -1.96 27.37 -8.07
CA LEU A 205 -1.49 26.02 -8.33
C LEU A 205 -0.81 25.41 -7.09
N ALA A 206 0.07 26.17 -6.45
CA ALA A 206 0.79 25.71 -5.28
C ALA A 206 -0.17 25.41 -4.12
N GLU A 207 -1.12 26.32 -3.85
CA GLU A 207 -2.14 26.17 -2.81
C GLU A 207 -3.07 24.96 -3.01
N ARG A 208 -3.31 24.57 -4.27
CA ARG A 208 -4.10 23.36 -4.59
C ARG A 208 -3.41 22.08 -4.11
N ILE A 209 -2.07 22.07 -4.06
CA ILE A 209 -1.27 20.92 -3.62
C ILE A 209 -1.08 20.97 -2.10
N SER A 210 -0.56 22.09 -1.59
CA SER A 210 -0.26 22.26 -0.18
C SER A 210 -0.09 23.73 0.17
N LEU A 211 0.18 24.01 1.45
CA LEU A 211 0.66 25.31 1.88
C LEU A 211 2.00 25.63 1.19
N ILE A 212 2.15 26.89 0.77
CA ILE A 212 3.41 27.42 0.26
C ILE A 212 4.38 27.60 1.44
N ARG A 213 5.64 27.23 1.24
CA ARG A 213 6.71 27.33 2.25
C ARG A 213 7.61 28.54 2.01
#